data_AF-A0A2A5YUK6-F1
#
_entry.id   AF-A0A2A5YUK6-F1
#
_cell.length_a   1.000
_cell.length_b   1.000
_cell.length_c   1.000
_cell.angle_alpha   90.00
_cell.angle_beta   90.00
_cell.angle_gamma   90.00
#
_symmetry.space_group_name_H-M   'P 1'
#
loop_
_entity.id
_entity.type
_entity.pdbx_description
1 polymer ?
#
loop_
_entity_poly.entity_id
_entity_poly.type
_entity_poly.pdbx_seq_one_letter_code
_entity_poly.pdbx_strand_id
1 'polypeptide(L)'
;MLQLCTDWQVINDGSGEQKLNDHSDPAYDQQIFDRLVELDREVGGILGTLEQVLTRFDNYSSRFAVAMQKLLSGELDWLTKPIMPSYHTVWFELHEDLLATLGIDRASESGE
;
A
#
# COMPACT_ATOMS: atom_id res chain seq x y z
N MET A 1 -2.72 -2.90 4.57
CA MET A 1 -2.27 -1.64 3.95
C MET A 1 -2.49 -0.42 4.83
N LEU A 2 -3.73 -0.12 5.26
CA LEU A 2 -4.03 1.10 6.06
C LEU A 2 -3.10 1.29 7.26
N GLN A 3 -2.94 0.27 8.11
CA GLN A 3 -2.05 0.35 9.28
C GLN A 3 -0.59 0.64 8.90
N LEU A 4 -0.11 0.09 7.77
CA LEU A 4 1.26 0.34 7.29
C LEU A 4 1.45 1.81 6.92
N CYS A 5 0.47 2.41 6.23
CA CYS A 5 0.47 3.85 5.95
C CYS A 5 0.43 4.69 7.24
N THR A 6 -0.38 4.28 8.21
CA THR A 6 -0.45 4.97 9.51
C THR A 6 0.90 4.93 10.22
N ASP A 7 1.51 3.75 10.33
CA ASP A 7 2.82 3.58 10.97
C ASP A 7 3.93 4.32 10.21
N TRP A 8 3.80 4.45 8.88
CA TRP A 8 4.71 5.25 8.06
C TRP A 8 4.61 6.74 8.37
N GLN A 9 3.39 7.27 8.54
CA GLN A 9 3.13 8.71 8.73
C GLN A 9 3.26 9.16 10.17
N VAL A 10 3.02 8.27 11.13
CA VAL A 10 2.88 8.60 12.56
C VAL A 10 3.66 7.59 13.39
N ILE A 11 4.53 8.10 14.26
CA ILE A 11 5.21 7.35 15.29
C ILE A 11 4.36 7.40 16.56
N ASN A 12 4.11 6.22 17.14
CA ASN A 12 3.55 6.07 18.48
C ASN A 12 4.64 5.45 19.38
N ASP A 13 5.25 6.28 20.22
CA ASP A 13 6.32 5.87 21.14
C ASP A 13 5.79 5.22 22.44
N GLY A 14 4.49 4.93 22.50
CA GLY A 14 3.83 4.37 23.67
C GLY A 14 3.55 5.38 24.78
N SER A 15 3.93 6.66 24.62
CA SER A 15 3.58 7.74 25.56
C SER A 15 2.13 8.20 25.45
N GLY A 16 1.41 7.75 24.41
CA GLY A 16 0.06 8.21 24.08
C GLY A 16 0.03 9.44 23.17
N GLU A 17 1.19 10.06 22.90
CA GLU A 17 1.31 11.11 21.90
C GLU A 17 1.61 10.52 20.52
N GLN A 18 0.79 10.89 19.54
CA GLN A 18 1.06 10.63 18.12
C GLN A 18 1.91 11.77 17.56
N LYS A 19 3.09 11.44 17.02
CA LYS A 19 3.97 12.41 16.37
C LYS A 19 4.13 12.03 14.90
N LEU A 20 4.19 13.04 14.02
CA LEU A 20 4.51 12.77 12.62
C LEU A 20 5.90 12.14 12.53
N ASN A 21 6.01 11.07 11.74
CA ASN A 21 7.30 10.51 11.39
C ASN A 21 8.05 11.53 10.52
N ASP A 22 9.19 12.02 11.01
CA ASP A 22 10.05 12.95 10.29
C ASP A 22 11.12 12.24 9.44
N HIS A 23 11.10 10.89 9.43
CA HIS A 23 12.03 10.03 8.69
C HIS A 23 13.50 10.23 9.08
N SER A 24 13.76 10.68 10.32
CA SER A 24 15.11 10.83 10.87
C SER A 24 15.71 9.52 11.42
N ASP A 25 14.90 8.48 11.59
CA ASP A 25 15.30 7.13 12.00
C ASP A 25 15.20 6.14 10.83
N PRO A 26 16.32 5.88 10.12
CA PRO A 26 16.33 4.94 9.00
C PRO A 26 16.01 3.49 9.40
N ALA A 27 16.25 3.11 10.66
CA ALA A 27 15.98 1.75 11.13
C ALA A 27 14.48 1.53 11.30
N TYR A 28 13.74 2.54 11.77
CA TYR A 28 12.28 2.50 11.81
C TYR A 28 11.69 2.43 10.40
N ASP A 29 12.14 3.32 9.50
CA ASP A 29 11.66 3.33 8.11
C ASP A 29 11.93 1.99 7.40
N GLN A 30 13.10 1.38 7.63
CA GLN A 30 13.42 0.06 7.07
C GLN A 30 12.47 -1.03 7.57
N GLN A 31 12.05 -1.02 8.84
CA GLN A 31 11.06 -2.00 9.33
C GLN A 31 9.71 -1.87 8.63
N ILE A 32 9.29 -0.66 8.30
CA ILE A 32 8.08 -0.43 7.50
C ILE A 32 8.25 -0.95 6.08
N PHE A 33 9.43 -0.76 5.48
CA PHE A 33 9.73 -1.28 4.14
C PHE A 33 9.78 -2.80 4.08
N ASP A 34 10.33 -3.46 5.08
CA ASP A 34 10.35 -4.93 5.14
C ASP A 34 8.91 -5.48 5.18
N ARG A 35 8.03 -4.86 5.98
CA ARG A 35 6.59 -5.18 6.01
C ARG A 35 5.90 -4.92 4.67
N LEU A 36 6.30 -3.85 3.98
CA LEU A 36 5.75 -3.53 2.66
C LEU A 36 6.16 -4.56 1.61
N VAL A 37 7.41 -5.03 1.63
CA VAL A 37 7.90 -6.08 0.73
C VAL A 37 7.16 -7.40 0.93
N GLU A 38 6.85 -7.75 2.18
CA GLU A 38 6.02 -8.92 2.48
C GLU A 38 4.59 -8.74 1.92
N LEU A 39 3.98 -7.58 2.15
CA LEU A 39 2.66 -7.25 1.60
C LEU A 39 2.65 -7.27 0.06
N ASP A 40 3.67 -6.72 -0.60
CA ASP A 40 3.80 -6.71 -2.07
C ASP A 40 3.88 -8.13 -2.64
N ARG A 41 4.58 -9.04 -1.95
CA ARG A 41 4.62 -10.45 -2.35
C ARG A 41 3.25 -11.10 -2.29
N GLU A 42 2.49 -10.84 -1.23
CA GLU A 42 1.12 -11.37 -1.08
C GLU A 42 0.18 -10.81 -2.16
N VAL A 43 0.24 -9.50 -2.40
CA VAL A 43 -0.53 -8.83 -3.46
C VAL A 43 -0.17 -9.41 -4.83
N GLY A 44 1.11 -9.63 -5.12
CA GLY A 44 1.55 -10.23 -6.38
C GLY A 44 0.99 -11.64 -6.61
N GLY A 45 0.87 -12.46 -5.56
CA GLY A 45 0.24 -13.78 -5.65
C GLY A 45 -1.25 -13.71 -6.01
N ILE A 46 -1.97 -12.74 -5.44
CA ILE A 46 -3.39 -12.50 -5.72
C ILE A 46 -3.56 -12.00 -7.17
N LEU A 47 -2.78 -10.98 -7.55
CA LEU A 47 -2.82 -10.40 -8.90
C LEU A 47 -2.50 -11.44 -9.97
N GLY A 48 -1.50 -12.29 -9.76
CA GLY A 48 -1.15 -13.35 -10.71
C GLY A 48 -2.31 -14.31 -11.02
N THR A 49 -3.25 -14.49 -10.08
CA THR A 49 -4.48 -15.26 -10.33
C THR A 49 -5.56 -14.41 -11.00
N LEU A 50 -5.75 -13.17 -10.55
CA LEU A 50 -6.79 -12.27 -11.08
C LEU A 50 -6.56 -11.92 -12.56
N GLU A 51 -5.32 -11.59 -12.93
CA GLU A 51 -4.92 -11.22 -14.29
C GLU A 51 -5.14 -12.35 -15.30
N GLN A 52 -5.13 -13.62 -14.84
CA GLN A 52 -5.43 -14.76 -15.73
C GLN A 52 -6.92 -14.87 -16.08
N VAL A 53 -7.81 -14.26 -15.29
CA VAL A 53 -9.26 -14.47 -15.38
C VAL A 53 -9.98 -13.19 -15.82
N LEU A 54 -9.46 -12.02 -15.45
CA LEU A 54 -10.15 -10.73 -15.59
C LEU A 54 -9.19 -9.65 -16.09
N THR A 55 -9.31 -9.30 -17.38
CA THR A 55 -8.47 -8.30 -18.09
C THR A 55 -8.39 -6.94 -17.41
N ARG A 56 -9.38 -6.57 -16.58
CA ARG A 56 -9.37 -5.29 -15.85
C ARG A 56 -8.20 -5.18 -14.88
N PHE A 57 -7.64 -6.29 -14.41
CA PHE A 57 -6.57 -6.31 -13.42
C PHE A 57 -5.16 -6.35 -14.04
N ASP A 58 -5.02 -6.52 -15.35
CA ASP A 58 -3.74 -6.78 -16.07
C ASP A 58 -2.65 -5.72 -15.87
N ASN A 59 -3.01 -4.51 -15.44
CA ASN A 59 -2.04 -3.42 -15.28
C ASN A 59 -1.48 -3.32 -13.86
N TYR A 60 -2.10 -3.92 -12.84
CA TYR A 60 -1.76 -3.64 -11.44
C TYR A 60 -0.36 -4.14 -11.08
N SER A 61 0.04 -5.34 -11.51
CA SER A 61 1.37 -5.88 -11.20
C SER A 61 2.48 -4.95 -11.66
N SER A 62 2.34 -4.38 -12.87
CA SER A 62 3.32 -3.42 -13.41
C SER A 62 3.37 -2.11 -12.62
N ARG A 63 2.22 -1.64 -12.13
CA ARG A 63 2.11 -0.38 -11.39
C ARG A 63 2.69 -0.51 -9.98
N PHE A 64 2.43 -1.63 -9.29
CA PHE A 64 3.07 -1.93 -8.01
C PHE A 64 4.58 -2.05 -8.16
N ALA A 65 5.05 -2.76 -9.19
CA ALA A 65 6.49 -2.91 -9.45
C ALA A 65 7.18 -1.55 -9.66
N VAL A 66 6.57 -0.63 -10.42
CA VAL A 66 7.09 0.73 -10.61
C VAL A 66 7.13 1.50 -9.28
N ALA A 67 6.06 1.44 -8.49
CA ALA A 67 6.01 2.12 -7.21
C ALA A 67 7.06 1.58 -6.22
N MET A 68 7.21 0.26 -6.14
CA MET A 68 8.24 -0.41 -5.34
C MET A 68 9.65 -0.05 -5.80
N GLN A 69 9.92 -0.09 -7.10
CA GLN A 69 11.24 0.28 -7.64
C GLN A 69 11.61 1.71 -7.25
N LYS A 70 10.64 2.63 -7.35
CA LYS A 70 10.84 4.03 -7.03
C LYS A 70 11.07 4.26 -5.54
N LEU A 71 10.25 3.64 -4.70
CA LEU A 71 10.40 3.68 -3.26
C LEU A 71 11.77 3.13 -2.81
N LEU A 72 12.17 1.95 -3.31
CA LEU A 72 13.46 1.32 -3.00
C LEU A 72 14.66 2.11 -3.55
N SER A 73 14.46 2.99 -4.54
CA SER A 73 15.49 3.92 -5.02
C SER A 73 15.66 5.17 -4.14
N GLY A 74 14.90 5.27 -3.04
CA GLY A 74 14.96 6.38 -2.07
C GLY A 74 13.92 7.46 -2.29
N GLU A 75 13.01 7.31 -3.26
CA GLU A 75 11.93 8.27 -3.48
C GLU A 75 10.75 7.95 -2.51
N LEU A 76 10.91 8.29 -1.22
CA LEU A 76 9.99 7.93 -0.12
C LEU A 76 8.53 8.33 -0.36
N ASP A 77 8.31 9.43 -1.09
CA ASP A 77 6.98 9.91 -1.51
C ASP A 77 6.16 8.81 -2.24
N TRP A 78 6.81 7.84 -2.89
CA TRP A 78 6.15 6.75 -3.61
C TRP A 78 5.46 5.74 -2.71
N LEU A 79 5.55 5.84 -1.37
CA LEU A 79 4.71 5.01 -0.50
C LEU A 79 3.27 5.54 -0.42
N THR A 80 3.08 6.80 -0.02
CA THR A 80 1.75 7.32 0.36
C THR A 80 1.24 8.56 -0.40
N LYS A 81 2.03 9.17 -1.29
CA LYS A 81 1.65 10.47 -1.91
C LYS A 81 0.46 10.33 -2.88
N PRO A 82 -0.68 10.99 -2.62
CA PRO A 82 -1.94 10.71 -3.32
C PRO A 82 -2.03 11.24 -4.76
N ILE A 83 -1.21 12.22 -5.15
CA ILE A 83 -1.28 12.88 -6.48
C ILE A 83 -0.54 12.07 -7.56
N MET A 84 0.13 10.99 -7.17
CA MET A 84 0.96 10.17 -8.03
C MET A 84 0.59 8.70 -7.83
N PRO A 85 1.00 7.80 -8.75
CA PRO A 85 0.77 6.37 -8.61
C PRO A 85 1.72 5.76 -7.55
N SER A 86 1.69 6.31 -6.34
CA SER A 86 2.35 5.75 -5.17
C SER A 86 1.76 4.36 -4.89
N TYR A 87 2.49 3.55 -4.12
CA TYR A 87 2.06 2.21 -3.76
C TYR A 87 0.66 2.22 -3.12
N HIS A 88 0.41 3.14 -2.19
CA HIS A 88 -0.91 3.34 -1.60
C HIS A 88 -2.00 3.73 -2.61
N THR A 89 -1.72 4.64 -3.54
CA THR A 89 -2.69 5.01 -4.58
C THR A 89 -3.06 3.81 -5.46
N VAL A 90 -2.06 3.02 -5.87
CA VAL A 90 -2.28 1.81 -6.68
C VAL A 90 -3.08 0.76 -5.88
N TRP A 91 -2.75 0.56 -4.59
CA TRP A 91 -3.52 -0.31 -3.70
C TRP A 91 -4.97 0.14 -3.55
N PHE A 92 -5.18 1.44 -3.35
CA PHE A 92 -6.52 2.00 -3.21
C PHE A 92 -7.37 1.76 -4.47
N GLU A 93 -6.80 1.96 -5.65
CA GLU A 93 -7.51 1.67 -6.90
C GLU A 93 -7.78 0.17 -7.09
N LEU A 94 -6.83 -0.71 -6.78
CA LEU A 94 -7.04 -2.18 -6.82
C LEU A 94 -8.19 -2.58 -5.91
N HIS A 95 -8.20 -2.03 -4.70
CA HIS A 95 -9.20 -2.29 -3.69
C HIS A 95 -10.62 -1.90 -4.14
N GLU A 96 -10.78 -0.69 -4.70
CA GLU A 96 -12.07 -0.26 -5.27
C GLU A 96 -12.53 -1.18 -6.42
N ASP A 97 -11.60 -1.61 -7.27
CA ASP A 97 -11.90 -2.50 -8.38
C ASP A 97 -12.33 -3.91 -7.93
N LEU A 98 -11.76 -4.41 -6.84
CA LEU A 98 -12.18 -5.66 -6.20
C LEU A 98 -13.60 -5.55 -5.64
N LEU A 99 -13.89 -4.50 -4.89
CA LEU A 99 -15.23 -4.24 -4.35
C LEU A 99 -16.28 -4.15 -5.46
N ALA A 100 -15.99 -3.38 -6.51
CA ALA A 100 -16.86 -3.24 -7.67
C ALA A 100 -17.09 -4.57 -8.40
N THR A 101 -16.06 -5.41 -8.50
CA THR A 101 -16.15 -6.73 -9.15
C THR A 101 -16.98 -7.72 -8.33
N LEU A 102 -16.88 -7.67 -7.01
CA LEU A 102 -17.63 -8.53 -6.09
C LEU A 102 -19.04 -8.01 -5.77
N GLY A 103 -19.35 -6.78 -6.18
CA GLY A 103 -20.62 -6.12 -5.86
C GLY A 103 -20.76 -5.78 -4.37
N ILE A 104 -19.63 -5.61 -3.68
CA ILE A 104 -19.59 -5.25 -2.25
C ILE A 104 -19.67 -3.73 -2.15
N ASP A 105 -20.58 -3.22 -1.31
CA ASP A 105 -20.63 -1.80 -1.00
C ASP A 105 -19.48 -1.43 -0.06
N ARG A 106 -18.69 -0.44 -0.44
CA ARG A 106 -17.59 0.08 0.39
C ARG A 106 -18.04 0.51 1.78
N ALA A 107 -19.26 1.04 1.91
CA ALA A 107 -19.80 1.43 3.22
C ALA A 107 -19.92 0.24 4.20
N SER A 108 -19.95 -0.99 3.68
CA SER A 108 -20.05 -2.21 4.48
C SER A 108 -18.72 -2.70 5.06
N GLU A 109 -17.56 -2.22 4.58
CA GLU A 109 -16.24 -2.63 5.12
C GLU A 109 -15.93 -2.07 6.50
N SER A 110 -16.58 -0.97 6.90
CA SER A 110 -16.38 -0.35 8.22
C SER A 110 -17.18 -1.04 9.34
N GLY A 111 -17.85 -2.16 9.04
CA GLY A 111 -18.70 -2.88 9.97
C GLY A 111 -18.14 -4.25 10.32
N GLU A 112 -17.15 -4.29 11.23
CA GLU A 112 -16.84 -5.43 12.11
C GLU A 112 -16.10 -4.95 13.37
#